data_AF-A0AAX2DID2-F1
#
_entry.id   AF-A0AAX2DID2-F1
#
_cell.length_a   1.000
_cell.length_b   1.000
_cell.length_c   1.000
_cell.angle_alpha   90.00
_cell.angle_beta   90.00
_cell.angle_gamma   90.00
#
_symmetry.space_group_name_H-M   'P 1'
#
loop_
_entity.id
_entity.type
_entity.pdbx_description
1 polymer ?
#
loop_
_entity_poly.entity_id
_entity_poly.type
_entity_poly.pdbx_seq_one_letter_code
_entity_poly.pdbx_strand_id
1 'polypeptide(L)'
;MAMFQPGHLHIERHALNKDDFSYNLCIDYEVAQDPKEGTGMSFRLHGTVEDKTVDERFFLPKDLAFDFARHATNIAQKYGMPKSASIGSMHTYYDDMFEDVRKQLDVKPGDPVKPEHLA
;
A
#
# COMPACT_ATOMS: atom_id res chain seq x y z
N MET A 1 -5.68 14.79 -3.74
CA MET A 1 -6.77 13.85 -4.09
C MET A 1 -6.24 12.43 -4.05
N ALA A 2 -7.06 11.47 -3.66
CA ALA A 2 -6.72 10.06 -3.84
C ALA A 2 -7.75 9.44 -4.78
N MET A 3 -7.29 8.58 -5.67
CA MET A 3 -8.09 7.89 -6.65
C MET A 3 -7.74 6.41 -6.57
N PHE A 4 -8.73 5.63 -6.13
CA PHE A 4 -8.61 4.19 -6.04
C PHE A 4 -9.15 3.53 -7.31
N GLN A 5 -8.41 2.54 -7.81
CA GLN A 5 -8.78 1.65 -8.88
C GLN A 5 -8.37 0.21 -8.51
N PRO A 6 -9.06 -0.81 -9.02
CA PRO A 6 -8.67 -2.21 -8.80
C PRO A 6 -7.21 -2.43 -9.24
N GLY A 7 -6.36 -2.86 -8.31
CA GLY A 7 -4.92 -3.03 -8.54
C GLY A 7 -4.07 -1.75 -8.54
N HIS A 8 -4.66 -0.57 -8.31
CA HIS A 8 -3.93 0.70 -8.38
C HIS A 8 -4.54 1.79 -7.48
N LEU A 9 -3.76 2.32 -6.54
CA LEU A 9 -4.13 3.47 -5.72
C LEU A 9 -3.21 4.66 -6.02
N HIS A 10 -3.77 5.71 -6.61
CA HIS A 10 -3.09 6.98 -6.79
C HIS A 10 -3.41 7.91 -5.61
N ILE A 11 -2.40 8.48 -4.98
CA ILE A 11 -2.54 9.45 -3.89
C ILE A 11 -1.70 10.67 -4.22
N GLU A 12 -2.37 11.78 -4.50
CA GLU A 12 -1.73 13.09 -4.55
C GLU A 12 -2.19 13.96 -3.39
N ARG A 13 -1.28 14.74 -2.83
CA ARG A 13 -1.61 15.84 -1.94
C ARG A 13 -0.88 17.05 -2.46
N HIS A 14 -1.60 18.15 -2.56
CA HIS A 14 -1.02 19.44 -2.89
C HIS A 14 -0.92 20.26 -1.61
N ALA A 15 0.25 20.84 -1.37
CA ALA A 15 0.49 21.71 -0.24
C ALA A 15 -0.49 22.91 -0.27
N LEU A 16 -1.37 22.99 0.72
CA LEU A 16 -2.31 24.12 0.86
C LEU A 16 -1.68 25.31 1.62
N ASN A 17 -0.56 25.09 2.32
CA ASN A 17 0.16 26.11 3.10
C ASN A 17 1.68 25.96 2.92
N LYS A 18 2.45 26.98 3.33
CA LYS A 18 3.94 26.95 3.31
C LYS A 18 4.58 25.89 4.21
N ASP A 19 3.83 25.38 5.18
CA ASP A 19 4.22 24.28 6.07
C ASP A 19 3.70 22.91 5.58
N ASP A 20 2.94 22.91 4.48
CA ASP A 20 2.38 21.70 3.88
C ASP A 20 3.29 21.25 2.73
N PHE A 21 3.30 19.96 2.43
CA PHE A 21 4.21 19.35 1.46
C PHE A 21 3.37 18.65 0.39
N SER A 22 3.79 18.81 -0.85
CA SER A 22 3.15 18.14 -1.98
C SER A 22 3.79 16.77 -2.20
N TYR A 23 2.96 15.76 -2.41
CA TYR A 23 3.43 14.44 -2.81
C TYR A 23 2.45 13.81 -3.79
N ASN A 24 2.97 12.96 -4.66
CA ASN A 24 2.22 12.16 -5.59
C ASN A 24 2.77 10.74 -5.49
N LEU A 25 1.96 9.80 -5.01
CA LEU A 25 2.36 8.43 -4.74
C LEU A 25 1.33 7.50 -5.39
N CYS A 26 1.81 6.61 -6.23
CA CYS A 26 1.05 5.55 -6.86
C CYS A 26 1.44 4.22 -6.21
N ILE A 27 0.44 3.45 -5.82
CA ILE A 27 0.59 2.11 -5.27
C ILE A 27 -0.08 1.16 -6.24
N ASP A 28 0.70 0.54 -7.10
CA ASP A 28 0.23 -0.57 -7.91
C ASP A 28 0.33 -1.86 -7.09
N TYR A 29 -0.65 -2.72 -7.21
CA TYR A 29 -0.63 -4.02 -6.56
C TYR A 29 -1.26 -5.08 -7.44
N GLU A 30 -0.62 -6.24 -7.50
CA GLU A 30 -1.03 -7.35 -8.36
C GLU A 30 -0.83 -8.67 -7.65
N VAL A 31 -1.74 -9.63 -7.89
CA VAL A 31 -1.58 -10.99 -7.38
C VAL A 31 -0.32 -11.60 -7.97
N ALA A 32 0.57 -12.00 -7.07
CA ALA A 32 1.82 -12.63 -7.43
C ALA A 32 1.95 -13.94 -6.66
N GLN A 33 2.57 -14.93 -7.29
CA GLN A 33 2.83 -16.22 -6.67
C GLN A 33 4.32 -16.33 -6.41
N ASP A 34 4.71 -16.30 -5.14
CA ASP A 34 6.10 -16.47 -4.73
C ASP A 34 6.39 -17.95 -4.44
N PRO A 35 7.50 -18.52 -4.94
CA PRO A 35 7.82 -19.92 -4.73
C PRO A 35 8.18 -20.27 -3.27
N LYS A 36 8.48 -19.29 -2.41
CA LYS A 36 8.77 -19.50 -0.99
C LYS A 36 7.53 -19.28 -0.12
N GLU A 37 6.80 -18.20 -0.36
CA GLU A 37 5.69 -17.77 0.52
C GLU A 37 4.31 -18.24 0.01
N GLY A 38 4.19 -18.60 -1.27
CA GLY A 38 2.95 -18.99 -1.93
C GLY A 38 2.22 -17.83 -2.59
N THR A 39 0.89 -17.90 -2.64
CA THR A 39 0.06 -16.82 -3.22
C THR A 39 0.08 -15.60 -2.31
N GLY A 40 0.41 -14.46 -2.88
CA GLY A 40 0.40 -13.17 -2.21
C GLY A 40 0.23 -12.06 -3.22
N MET A 41 0.75 -10.89 -2.88
CA MET A 41 0.53 -9.70 -3.66
C MET A 41 1.82 -8.89 -3.75
N SER A 42 2.19 -8.56 -4.97
CA SER A 42 3.31 -7.69 -5.26
C SER A 42 2.81 -6.26 -5.25
N PHE A 43 3.40 -5.43 -4.39
CA PHE A 43 3.13 -4.00 -4.31
C PHE A 43 4.29 -3.22 -4.91
N ARG A 44 3.97 -2.18 -5.65
CA ARG A 44 4.91 -1.20 -6.19
C ARG A 44 4.47 0.18 -5.75
N LEU A 45 5.24 0.77 -4.84
CA LEU A 45 5.09 2.16 -4.48
C LEU A 45 6.03 2.99 -5.36
N HIS A 46 5.47 3.85 -6.19
CA HIS A 46 6.27 4.78 -7.00
C HIS A 46 5.63 6.16 -7.06
N GLY A 47 6.40 7.19 -7.37
CA GLY A 47 5.92 8.56 -7.44
C GLY A 47 6.97 9.57 -7.04
N THR A 48 6.55 10.68 -6.46
CA THR A 48 7.41 11.80 -6.09
C THR A 48 6.93 12.43 -4.79
N VAL A 49 7.82 12.55 -3.80
CA VAL A 49 7.57 13.26 -2.54
C VAL A 49 8.45 14.50 -2.55
N GLU A 50 7.83 15.68 -2.59
CA GLU A 50 8.52 16.96 -2.79
C GLU A 50 9.43 16.97 -4.04
N ASP A 51 10.71 16.68 -3.88
CA ASP A 51 11.73 16.62 -4.94
C ASP A 51 12.31 15.20 -5.15
N LYS A 52 11.90 14.23 -4.32
CA LYS A 52 12.45 12.87 -4.35
C LYS A 52 11.52 11.92 -5.07
N THR A 53 12.07 11.25 -6.08
CA THR A 53 11.36 10.14 -6.74
C THR A 53 11.43 8.89 -5.87
N VAL A 54 10.27 8.25 -5.68
CA VAL A 54 10.12 6.95 -5.01
C VAL A 54 9.84 5.92 -6.10
N ASP A 55 10.52 4.78 -6.10
CA ASP A 55 10.15 3.58 -6.87
C ASP A 55 10.68 2.38 -6.09
N GLU A 56 9.82 1.77 -5.29
CA GLU A 56 10.14 0.62 -4.46
C GLU A 56 9.08 -0.46 -4.68
N ARG A 57 9.55 -1.70 -4.73
CA ARG A 57 8.71 -2.88 -4.91
C ARG A 57 8.91 -3.85 -3.77
N PHE A 58 7.81 -4.35 -3.24
CA PHE A 58 7.81 -5.31 -2.15
C PHE A 58 6.68 -6.31 -2.34
N PHE A 59 6.97 -7.57 -2.08
CA PHE A 59 5.98 -8.63 -2.07
C PHE A 59 5.47 -8.84 -0.65
N LEU A 60 4.16 -9.02 -0.51
CA LEU A 60 3.53 -9.40 0.74
C LEU A 60 2.70 -10.67 0.54
N PRO A 61 2.90 -11.72 1.35
CA PRO A 61 2.03 -12.89 1.33
C PRO A 61 0.58 -12.52 1.69
N LYS A 62 -0.39 -13.39 1.37
CA LYS A 62 -1.82 -13.13 1.64
C LYS A 62 -2.11 -12.65 3.07
N ASP A 63 -1.38 -13.18 4.06
CA ASP A 63 -1.55 -12.86 5.48
C ASP A 63 -1.02 -11.45 5.84
N LEU A 64 -0.01 -10.96 5.12
CA LEU A 64 0.59 -9.64 5.31
C LEU A 64 0.14 -8.60 4.27
N ALA A 65 -0.65 -9.01 3.27
CA ALA A 65 -1.14 -8.12 2.23
C ALA A 65 -1.96 -6.95 2.80
N PHE A 66 -2.48 -7.06 4.03
CA PHE A 66 -3.20 -6.01 4.76
C PHE A 66 -2.29 -4.99 5.47
N ASP A 67 -1.01 -5.32 5.66
CA ASP A 67 0.02 -4.48 6.29
C ASP A 67 0.77 -3.56 5.29
N PHE A 68 0.37 -3.58 4.02
CA PHE A 68 0.99 -2.79 2.95
C PHE A 68 1.06 -1.29 3.27
N ALA A 69 0.06 -0.73 3.96
CA ALA A 69 0.02 0.69 4.32
C ALA A 69 1.19 1.07 5.23
N ARG A 70 1.60 0.18 6.14
CA ARG A 70 2.76 0.37 7.01
C ARG A 70 4.05 0.35 6.20
N HIS A 71 4.18 -0.59 5.27
CA HIS A 71 5.33 -0.66 4.36
C HIS A 71 5.43 0.59 3.47
N ALA A 72 4.34 0.96 2.81
CA ALA A 72 4.28 2.13 1.94
C ALA A 72 4.60 3.42 2.72
N THR A 73 4.06 3.56 3.94
CA THR A 73 4.35 4.72 4.80
C THR A 73 5.83 4.75 5.21
N ASN A 74 6.43 3.63 5.60
CA ASN A 74 7.85 3.56 5.94
C ASN A 74 8.74 3.93 4.75
N ILE A 75 8.40 3.47 3.54
CA ILE A 75 9.11 3.85 2.33
C ILE A 75 8.95 5.35 2.11
N ALA A 76 7.73 5.88 2.00
CA ALA A 76 7.51 7.30 1.78
C ALA A 76 8.25 8.18 2.82
N GLN A 77 8.28 7.76 4.09
CA GLN A 77 9.03 8.44 5.15
C GLN A 77 10.55 8.47 4.91
N LYS A 78 11.15 7.40 4.36
CA LYS A 78 12.57 7.41 3.97
C LYS A 78 12.87 8.44 2.88
N TYR A 79 11.92 8.70 2.00
CA TYR A 79 12.10 9.64 0.89
C TYR A 79 11.78 11.10 1.27
N GLY A 80 11.26 11.35 2.47
CA GLY A 80 11.04 12.72 2.97
C GLY A 80 9.62 12.97 3.51
N MET A 81 8.71 12.01 3.40
CA MET A 81 7.37 12.16 3.98
C MET A 81 7.49 12.35 5.51
N PRO A 82 6.90 13.40 6.09
CA PRO A 82 6.98 13.63 7.52
C PRO A 82 6.25 12.52 8.29
N LYS A 83 6.73 12.19 9.49
CA LYS A 83 6.11 11.14 10.32
C LYS A 83 4.66 11.40 10.72
N SER A 84 4.24 12.66 10.70
CA SER A 84 2.85 13.06 10.94
C SER A 84 1.92 12.75 9.75
N ALA A 85 2.48 12.42 8.59
CA ALA A 85 1.76 12.05 7.39
C ALA A 85 1.86 10.53 7.20
N SER A 86 0.71 9.88 7.18
CA SER A 86 0.60 8.46 6.92
C SER A 86 -0.30 8.25 5.72
N ILE A 87 0.14 7.40 4.81
CA ILE A 87 -0.68 6.97 3.66
C ILE A 87 -1.95 6.27 4.16
N GLY A 88 -1.85 5.56 5.30
CA GLY A 88 -2.97 4.85 5.92
C GLY A 88 -4.03 5.74 6.57
N SER A 89 -3.82 7.07 6.68
CA SER A 89 -4.82 7.95 7.29
C SER A 89 -6.08 8.14 6.42
N MET A 90 -6.07 7.68 5.17
CA MET A 90 -7.24 7.71 4.28
C MET A 90 -8.05 6.41 4.44
N HIS A 91 -8.81 6.32 5.53
CA HIS A 91 -9.60 5.13 5.90
C HIS A 91 -10.55 4.63 4.80
N THR A 92 -11.06 5.50 3.93
CA THR A 92 -12.05 5.10 2.89
C THR A 92 -11.43 4.18 1.83
N TYR A 93 -10.29 4.55 1.25
CA TYR A 93 -9.65 3.73 0.20
C TYR A 93 -9.04 2.45 0.75
N TYR A 94 -8.77 2.39 2.06
CA TYR A 94 -8.29 1.17 2.69
C TYR A 94 -9.34 0.06 2.62
N ASP A 95 -10.61 0.39 2.83
CA ASP A 95 -11.71 -0.58 2.76
C ASP A 95 -11.90 -1.10 1.32
N ASP A 96 -11.86 -0.19 0.33
CA ASP A 96 -11.92 -0.55 -1.08
C ASP A 96 -10.75 -1.44 -1.53
N MET A 97 -9.51 -1.08 -1.13
CA MET A 97 -8.32 -1.91 -1.37
C MET A 97 -8.49 -3.27 -0.70
N PHE A 98 -8.90 -3.31 0.57
CA PHE A 98 -9.05 -4.55 1.31
C PHE A 98 -10.00 -5.53 0.59
N GLU A 99 -11.16 -5.03 0.16
CA GLU A 99 -12.15 -5.82 -0.57
C GLU A 99 -11.65 -6.26 -1.96
N ASP A 100 -10.90 -5.41 -2.67
CA ASP A 100 -10.31 -5.74 -3.96
C ASP A 100 -9.21 -6.80 -3.83
N VAL A 101 -8.25 -6.60 -2.93
CA VAL A 101 -7.18 -7.55 -2.59
C VAL A 101 -7.76 -8.91 -2.23
N ARG A 102 -8.78 -8.91 -1.38
CA ARG A 102 -9.47 -10.12 -0.99
C ARG A 102 -10.12 -10.84 -2.17
N LYS A 103 -10.79 -10.10 -3.07
CA LYS A 103 -11.39 -10.66 -4.28
C LYS A 103 -10.33 -11.20 -5.24
N GLN A 104 -9.23 -10.47 -5.44
CA GLN A 104 -8.15 -10.87 -6.33
C GLN A 104 -7.43 -12.12 -5.81
N LEU A 105 -7.20 -12.22 -4.50
CA LEU A 105 -6.57 -13.38 -3.87
C LEU A 105 -7.54 -14.56 -3.64
N ASP A 106 -8.80 -14.45 -4.07
CA ASP A 106 -9.89 -15.41 -3.77
C ASP A 106 -9.99 -15.76 -2.27
N VAL A 107 -9.70 -14.80 -1.39
CA VAL A 107 -9.71 -15.04 0.06
C VAL A 107 -11.15 -15.07 0.57
N LYS A 108 -11.64 -16.28 0.84
CA LYS A 108 -12.99 -16.48 1.39
C LYS A 108 -13.04 -16.08 2.87
N PRO A 109 -14.10 -15.39 3.33
CA PRO A 109 -14.36 -15.24 4.78
C PRO A 109 -14.40 -16.63 5.43
N GLY A 110 -13.46 -16.92 6.30
CA GLY A 110 -13.34 -18.22 6.98
C GLY A 110 -12.24 -19.14 6.45
N ASP A 111 -11.45 -18.71 5.45
CA ASP A 111 -10.22 -19.41 5.11
C ASP A 111 -9.22 -19.26 6.28
N PRO A 112 -8.61 -20.35 6.79
CA PRO A 112 -7.73 -20.28 7.93
C PRO A 112 -6.51 -19.40 7.61
N VAL A 113 -6.40 -18.28 8.34
CA VAL A 113 -5.13 -17.56 8.50
C VAL A 113 -4.14 -18.56 9.09
N LYS A 114 -2.99 -18.76 8.43
CA LYS A 114 -2.01 -19.72 8.94
C LYS A 114 -1.57 -19.28 10.34
N PRO A 115 -1.65 -20.15 11.36
CA PRO A 115 -1.28 -19.78 12.74
C PRO A 115 0.19 -19.38 12.89
N GLU A 116 1.03 -19.65 11.90
CA GLU A 116 2.44 -19.26 11.84
C GLU A 116 2.66 -17.74 11.76
N HIS A 117 1.63 -16.95 11.39
CA HIS A 117 1.69 -15.48 11.35
C HIS A 117 1.09 -14.80 12.60
N LEU A 118 0.61 -15.58 13.58
CA LEU A 118 0.03 -15.09 14.84
C LEU A 118 0.96 -15.29 16.05
N ALA A 119 2.19 -15.77 15.85
CA ALA A 119 3.14 -16.13 16.90
C ALA A 119 4.10 -14.99 17.27
#